data_AF-A0AAJ2FT86-F1
#
_entry.id   AF-A0AAJ2FT86-F1
#
_cell.length_a   1.000
_cell.length_b   1.000
_cell.length_c   1.000
_cell.angle_alpha   90.00
_cell.angle_beta   90.00
_cell.angle_gamma   90.00
#
_symmetry.space_group_name_H-M   'P 1'
#
loop_
_entity.id
_entity.type
_entity.pdbx_description
1 polymer ?
#
loop_
_entity_poly.entity_id
_entity_poly.type
_entity_poly.pdbx_seq_one_letter_code
_entity_poly.pdbx_strand_id
1 'polypeptide(L)' 'MTEAKRWTVKCQDPLDGSGDIIIDLPTDLLASFGLSIGDVLTIEVIEDAIVLTPKSSDSATP' A
#
# COMPACT_ATOMS: atom_id res chain seq x y z
N MET A 1 -19.38 -10.20 7.23
CA MET A 1 -17.96 -10.60 7.10
C MET A 1 -17.42 -9.83 5.91
N THR A 2 -16.66 -8.76 6.11
CA THR A 2 -16.03 -8.05 4.99
C THR A 2 -14.77 -8.83 4.67
N GLU A 3 -14.77 -9.59 3.57
CA GLU A 3 -13.56 -10.31 3.17
C GLU A 3 -12.46 -9.28 2.90
N ALA A 4 -11.32 -9.42 3.56
CA ALA A 4 -10.16 -8.59 3.27
C ALA A 4 -9.76 -8.86 1.82
N LYS A 5 -9.89 -7.84 0.96
CA LYS A 5 -9.52 -7.94 -0.44
C LYS A 5 -8.00 -8.10 -0.49
N ARG A 6 -7.54 -9.26 -0.96
CA ARG A 6 -6.12 -9.60 -1.08
C ARG A 6 -5.70 -9.47 -2.53
N TRP A 7 -4.50 -8.94 -2.75
CA TRP A 7 -3.89 -8.89 -4.06
C TRP A 7 -2.50 -9.53 -4.01
N THR A 8 -2.17 -10.23 -5.09
CA THR A 8 -0.82 -10.74 -5.32
C THR A 8 -0.21 -9.90 -6.41
N VAL A 9 0.89 -9.24 -6.08
CA VAL A 9 1.65 -8.37 -6.99
C VAL A 9 3.05 -8.92 -7.11
N LYS A 10 3.71 -8.68 -8.26
CA LYS A 10 5.10 -9.05 -8.43
C LYS A 10 5.98 -7.95 -7.83
N CYS A 11 6.78 -8.32 -6.85
CA CYS A 11 7.87 -7.50 -6.37
C CYS A 11 8.87 -7.24 -7.50
N GLN A 12 9.17 -5.97 -7.76
CA GLN A 12 10.16 -5.54 -8.73
C GLN A 12 11.43 -5.11 -7.99
N ASP A 13 12.57 -5.60 -8.44
CA ASP A 13 13.87 -5.13 -7.98
C ASP A 13 14.16 -3.78 -8.66
N PRO A 14 14.37 -2.69 -7.91
CA PRO A 14 14.80 -1.41 -8.48
C PRO A 14 16.17 -1.47 -9.16
N LEU A 15 16.93 -2.57 -9.00
CA LEU A 15 18.28 -2.79 -9.55
C LEU A 15 19.29 -1.70 -9.16
N ASP A 16 19.02 -1.00 -8.06
CA ASP A 16 19.84 0.08 -7.53
C ASP A 16 20.86 -0.41 -6.49
N GLY A 17 20.80 -1.68 -6.11
CA GLY A 17 21.65 -2.28 -5.09
C GLY A 17 21.35 -1.81 -3.66
N SER A 18 20.26 -1.07 -3.45
CA SER A 18 19.80 -0.61 -2.13
C SER A 18 19.17 -1.75 -1.32
N GLY A 19 18.65 -2.77 -2.00
CA GLY A 19 17.91 -3.88 -1.39
C GLY A 19 16.43 -3.55 -1.14
N ASP A 20 15.95 -2.47 -1.74
CA ASP A 20 14.54 -2.08 -1.71
C ASP A 20 13.73 -2.88 -2.75
N ILE A 21 12.40 -2.82 -2.64
CA ILE A 21 11.48 -3.50 -3.55
C ILE A 21 10.41 -2.53 -3.99
N ILE A 22 10.17 -2.48 -5.30
CA ILE A 22 9.05 -1.75 -5.88
C ILE A 22 7.84 -2.68 -5.93
N ILE A 23 6.73 -2.21 -5.37
CA ILE A 23 5.45 -2.89 -5.38
C ILE A 23 4.48 -2.04 -6.19
N ASP A 24 4.09 -2.53 -7.36
CA ASP A 24 3.10 -1.85 -8.19
C ASP A 24 1.70 -2.05 -7.59
N LEU A 25 1.06 -0.95 -7.21
CA LEU A 25 -0.31 -0.94 -6.70
C LEU A 25 -1.26 -0.51 -7.84
N PRO A 26 -2.13 -1.41 -8.34
CA PRO A 26 -3.03 -1.09 -9.44
C PRO A 26 -3.93 0.10 -9.10
N THR A 27 -4.18 0.97 -10.08
CA THR A 27 -5.03 2.16 -9.87
C THR A 27 -6.46 1.77 -9.46
N ASP A 28 -6.98 0.65 -9.96
CA ASP A 28 -8.27 0.08 -9.53
C ASP A 28 -8.29 -0.37 -8.06
N LEU A 29 -7.15 -0.82 -7.53
CA LEU A 29 -7.00 -1.14 -6.11
C LEU A 29 -7.11 0.14 -5.30
N LEU A 30 -6.29 1.14 -5.65
CA LEU A 30 -6.28 2.44 -4.95
C LEU A 30 -7.68 3.07 -4.95
N ALA A 31 -8.34 3.12 -6.11
CA ALA A 31 -9.71 3.61 -6.24
C ALA A 31 -10.72 2.83 -5.37
N SER A 32 -10.57 1.50 -5.27
CA SER A 32 -11.41 0.65 -4.42
C SER A 32 -11.27 0.94 -2.92
N PHE A 33 -10.15 1.53 -2.49
CA PHE A 33 -9.92 2.00 -1.12
C PHE A 33 -10.06 3.51 -0.96
N GLY A 34 -10.41 4.24 -2.03
CA GLY A 34 -10.46 5.71 -2.01
C GLY A 34 -9.10 6.37 -1.84
N LEU A 35 -8.01 5.67 -2.18
CA LEU A 35 -6.64 6.16 -2.07
C LEU A 35 -6.20 6.87 -3.36
N SER A 36 -5.40 7.91 -3.18
CA SER A 36 -4.81 8.72 -4.26
C SER A 36 -3.30 8.86 -4.06
N ILE A 37 -2.59 9.23 -5.14
CA ILE A 37 -1.17 9.56 -5.06
C ILE A 37 -0.99 10.73 -4.08
N GLY A 38 -0.12 10.56 -3.09
CA GLY A 38 0.11 11.53 -2.03
C GLY A 38 -0.48 11.14 -0.67
N ASP A 39 -1.36 10.13 -0.62
CA ASP A 39 -1.81 9.55 0.64
C ASP A 39 -0.67 8.86 1.37
N VAL A 40 -0.69 8.98 2.70
CA VAL A 40 0.27 8.32 3.58
C VAL A 40 -0.32 7.01 4.06
N LEU A 41 0.39 5.92 3.82
CA LEU A 41 0.01 4.59 4.25
C LEU A 41 1.01 4.08 5.30
N THR A 42 0.49 3.40 6.32
CA THR A 42 1.30 2.61 7.24
C THR A 42 1.50 1.23 6.64
N ILE A 43 2.74 0.73 6.69
CA ILE A 43 3.12 -0.59 6.20
C ILE A 43 3.44 -1.47 7.41
N GLU A 44 2.79 -2.62 7.51
CA GLU A 44 3.02 -3.61 8.56
C GLU A 44 3.21 -5.00 7.92
N VAL A 45 4.07 -5.84 8.48
CA VAL A 45 4.25 -7.22 8.04
C VAL A 45 3.65 -8.15 9.10
N ILE A 46 2.60 -8.87 8.73
CA ILE A 46 1.85 -9.77 9.61
C ILE A 46 1.75 -11.13 8.94
N GLU A 47 2.29 -12.18 9.57
CA GLU A 47 2.17 -13.57 9.09
C GLU A 47 2.50 -13.75 7.60
N ASP A 48 3.63 -13.17 7.15
CA ASP A 48 4.12 -13.20 5.76
C ASP A 48 3.32 -12.33 4.76
N ALA A 49 2.30 -11.60 5.23
CA ALA A 49 1.54 -10.64 4.43
C ALA A 49 1.95 -9.20 4.75
N ILE A 50 2.04 -8.36 3.71
CA ILE A 50 2.18 -6.92 3.86
C ILE A 50 0.78 -6.32 3.98
N VAL A 51 0.50 -5.68 5.11
CA VAL A 51 -0.74 -4.97 5.38
C VAL A 51 -0.50 -3.48 5.19
N LEU A 52 -1.28 -2.89 4.29
CA LEU A 52 -1.28 -1.45 4.02
C LEU A 52 -2.51 -0.84 4.68
N THR A 53 -2.29 0.03 5.65
CA THR A 53 -3.37 0.73 6.36
C THR A 53 -3.30 2.22 6.03
N PRO A 54 -4.39 2.83 5.50
CA PRO A 54 -4.45 4.27 5.31
C PRO A 54 -4.21 4.98 6.62
N LYS A 55 -3.21 5.87 6.67
CA LYS A 55 -3.03 6.74 7.82
C LYS A 55 -4.04 7.86 7.65
N SER A 56 -5.17 7.79 8.36
CA SER A 56 -6.10 8.91 8.44
C SER A 56 -5.31 10.14 8.86
N SER A 57 -5.14 11.09 7.94
CA SER A 57 -4.59 12.39 8.27
C SER A 57 -5.64 13.11 9.11
N ASP A 58 -5.64 12.88 10.42
CA ASP A 58 -6.19 13.85 11.35
C ASP A 58 -5.25 15.06 11.33
N SER A 59 -5.45 15.91 10.33
CA SER A 59 -5.17 17.34 10.32
C SER A 59 -5.45 17.84 8.91
N ALA A 60 -6.73 17.96 8.60
CA ALA A 60 -7.16 19.16 7.90
C ALA A 60 -6.71 20.34 8.76
N THR A 61 -5.52 20.88 8.47
CA THR A 61 -5.12 22.17 9.04
C THR A 61 -5.78 23.26 8.18
N PRO A 62 -6.62 24.13 8.78
CA PRO A 62 -7.40 25.15 8.07
C PRO A 62 -6.56 26.25 7.40
#